data_AF-A0A7J4CRQ2-F1
#
_entry.id   AF-A0A7J4CRQ2-F1
#
_cell.length_a   1.000
_cell.length_b   1.000
_cell.length_c   1.000
_cell.angle_alpha   90.00
_cell.angle_beta   90.00
_cell.angle_gamma   90.00
#
_symmetry.space_group_name_H-M   'P 1'
#
loop_
_entity.id
_entity.type
_entity.pdbx_description
1 polymer ?
#
loop_
_entity_poly.entity_id
_entity_poly.type
_entity_poly.pdbx_seq_one_letter_code
_entity_poly.pdbx_strand_id
1 'polypeptide(L)'
;MEFTRLVCALERSPRVSFLHEHQGKKVLSVQMDMLKQSPVIYYSPIENFGHYISYGFKSGKEESLMVDSTLDNSKLYSPIVKIKSLPESLRPSSNTSTEKYQPIEFEDVGSLAKLSYGFDEAPFPLFSFPFNGRWLLGVFLNFNEDGDSF
;
A
#
# COMPACT_ATOMS: atom_id res chain seq x y z
N MET A 1 13.93 1.08 9.75
CA MET A 1 13.40 1.87 10.89
C MET A 1 12.67 3.10 10.39
N GLU A 2 13.33 3.97 9.61
CA GLU A 2 12.69 5.20 9.09
C GLU A 2 11.40 4.98 8.28
N PHE A 3 11.38 4.01 7.36
CA PHE A 3 10.15 3.69 6.62
C PHE A 3 9.01 3.25 7.53
N THR A 4 9.29 2.43 8.55
CA THR A 4 8.29 1.98 9.52
C THR A 4 7.66 3.14 10.28
N ARG A 5 8.49 4.09 10.74
CA ARG A 5 8.01 5.30 11.42
C ARG A 5 7.13 6.13 10.50
N LEU A 6 7.56 6.32 9.24
CA LEU A 6 6.81 7.05 8.22
C LEU A 6 5.39 6.49 8.04
N VAL A 7 5.25 5.17 7.90
CA VAL A 7 3.95 4.55 7.59
C VAL A 7 3.12 4.17 8.80
N CYS A 8 3.70 4.09 10.01
CA CYS A 8 2.97 3.70 11.22
C CYS A 8 2.77 4.85 12.22
N ALA A 9 3.79 5.66 12.47
CA ALA A 9 3.88 6.51 13.67
C ALA A 9 3.80 8.01 13.40
N LEU A 10 4.17 8.45 12.19
CA LEU A 10 4.21 9.86 11.81
C LEU A 10 2.92 10.34 11.14
N GLU A 11 1.92 9.47 11.03
CA GLU A 11 0.62 9.72 10.40
C GLU A 11 -0.50 9.53 11.42
N ARG A 12 -1.65 10.18 11.21
CA ARG A 12 -2.83 10.05 12.09
C ARG A 12 -3.34 8.60 12.15
N SER A 13 -3.26 7.90 11.03
CA SER A 13 -3.55 6.47 10.90
C SER A 13 -2.44 5.79 10.10
N PRO A 14 -2.08 4.53 10.40
CA PRO A 14 -1.08 3.83 9.62
C PRO A 14 -1.50 3.72 8.15
N ARG A 15 -0.58 4.06 7.24
CA ARG A 15 -0.83 4.04 5.80
C ARG A 15 -0.62 2.65 5.21
N VAL A 16 -1.32 2.34 4.12
CA VAL A 16 -1.08 1.13 3.34
C VAL A 16 0.27 1.23 2.62
N SER A 17 1.10 0.19 2.74
CA SER A 17 2.37 0.07 2.03
C SER A 17 2.25 -0.95 0.89
N PHE A 18 2.88 -0.67 -0.25
CA PHE A 18 2.91 -1.57 -1.41
C PHE A 18 4.23 -2.32 -1.50
N LEU A 19 4.17 -3.65 -1.55
CA LEU A 19 5.31 -4.51 -1.84
C LEU A 19 5.37 -4.83 -3.32
N HIS A 20 6.49 -4.51 -3.96
CA HIS A 20 6.73 -4.78 -5.38
C HIS A 20 8.24 -4.87 -5.68
N GLU A 21 8.59 -5.12 -6.96
CA GLU A 21 9.98 -5.09 -7.41
C GLU A 21 10.35 -3.73 -8.03
N HIS A 22 11.48 -3.16 -7.60
CA HIS A 22 12.07 -1.96 -8.17
C HIS A 22 13.57 -2.21 -8.40
N GLN A 23 14.03 -2.06 -9.66
CA GLN A 23 15.43 -2.27 -10.05
C GLN A 23 15.99 -3.63 -9.59
N GLY A 24 15.21 -4.70 -9.73
CA GLY A 24 15.59 -6.07 -9.36
C GLY A 24 15.62 -6.34 -7.85
N LYS A 25 15.14 -5.41 -7.01
CA LYS A 25 15.03 -5.60 -5.56
C LYS A 25 13.57 -5.51 -5.11
N LYS A 26 13.20 -6.30 -4.11
CA LYS A 26 11.91 -6.13 -3.43
C LYS A 26 11.97 -4.89 -2.55
N VAL A 27 10.96 -4.04 -2.68
CA VAL A 27 10.84 -2.78 -1.94
C VAL A 27 9.45 -2.65 -1.36
N LEU A 28 9.36 -1.98 -0.21
CA LEU A 28 8.12 -1.38 0.28
C LEU A 28 8.06 0.06 -0.22
N SER A 29 6.91 0.49 -0.72
CA SER A 29 6.67 1.87 -1.11
C SER A 29 5.37 2.42 -0.55
N VAL A 30 5.34 3.73 -0.33
CA VAL A 30 4.17 4.47 0.09
C VAL A 30 4.11 5.78 -0.71
N GLN A 31 2.94 6.13 -1.23
CA GLN A 31 2.67 7.46 -1.77
C GLN A 31 2.33 8.38 -0.59
N MET A 32 3.05 9.49 -0.45
CA MET A 32 2.88 10.43 0.67
C MET A 32 2.21 11.73 0.26
N ASP A 33 2.39 12.18 -0.98
CA ASP A 33 1.91 13.50 -1.43
C ASP A 33 1.81 13.55 -2.96
N MET A 34 1.31 14.65 -3.50
CA MET A 34 1.23 14.99 -4.92
C MET A 34 1.96 16.30 -5.19
N LEU A 35 3.10 16.25 -5.89
CA LEU A 35 3.83 17.44 -6.33
C LEU A 35 3.49 17.75 -7.79
N LYS A 36 2.80 18.86 -8.05
CA LYS A 36 2.36 19.27 -9.41
C LYS A 36 1.65 18.13 -10.17
N GLN A 37 0.69 17.48 -9.50
CA GLN A 37 -0.05 16.31 -10.03
C GLN A 37 0.79 15.05 -10.25
N SER A 38 2.04 15.03 -9.80
CA SER A 38 2.89 13.83 -9.82
C SER A 38 3.01 13.26 -8.40
N PRO A 39 2.77 11.95 -8.19
CA PRO A 39 2.84 11.35 -6.86
C PRO A 39 4.28 11.31 -6.35
N VAL A 40 4.45 11.69 -5.08
CA VAL A 40 5.71 11.57 -4.35
C VAL A 40 5.71 10.23 -3.61
N ILE A 41 6.50 9.30 -4.13
CA ILE A 41 6.59 7.93 -3.62
C ILE A 41 7.91 7.74 -2.89
N TYR A 42 7.83 7.34 -1.62
CA TYR A 42 8.97 6.92 -0.84
C TYR A 42 9.06 5.40 -0.86
N TYR A 43 10.27 4.85 -0.91
CA TYR A 43 10.47 3.41 -0.86
C TYR A 43 11.70 3.02 -0.05
N SER A 44 11.71 1.77 0.43
CA SER A 44 12.84 1.16 1.13
C SER A 44 13.01 -0.30 0.68
N PRO A 45 14.25 -0.75 0.37
CA PRO A 45 14.50 -2.14 0.06
C PRO A 45 14.26 -3.02 1.28
N ILE A 46 13.77 -4.24 1.05
CA ILE A 46 13.51 -5.22 2.10
C ILE A 46 14.08 -6.59 1.75
N GLU A 47 14.39 -7.36 2.81
CA GLU A 47 14.85 -8.76 2.70
C GLU A 47 13.88 -9.73 3.39
N ASN A 48 13.16 -9.24 4.40
CA ASN A 48 12.15 -10.01 5.13
C ASN A 48 10.76 -9.68 4.59
N PHE A 49 9.83 -10.62 4.70
CA PHE A 49 8.46 -10.47 4.20
C PHE A 49 7.45 -10.78 5.30
N GLY A 50 6.31 -10.12 5.26
CA GLY A 50 5.18 -10.35 6.16
C GLY A 50 3.91 -9.75 5.59
N HIS A 51 2.83 -9.80 6.37
CA HIS A 51 1.55 -9.19 5.99
C HIS A 51 1.39 -7.74 6.48
N TYR A 52 2.13 -7.35 7.51
CA TYR A 52 2.08 -6.04 8.14
C TYR A 52 3.47 -5.57 8.57
N ILE A 53 3.67 -4.26 8.58
CA ILE A 53 4.76 -3.60 9.28
C ILE A 53 4.24 -3.22 10.65
N SER A 54 4.92 -3.64 11.71
CA SER A 54 4.57 -3.30 13.08
C SER A 54 5.54 -2.29 13.65
N TYR A 55 5.01 -1.36 14.45
CA TYR A 55 5.76 -0.34 15.17
C TYR A 55 5.29 -0.27 16.61
N GLY A 56 6.22 -0.24 17.56
CA GLY A 56 5.88 -0.02 18.96
C GLY A 56 7.12 0.06 19.85
N PHE A 57 6.91 -0.09 21.15
CA PHE A 57 7.98 -0.05 22.13
C PHE A 57 8.02 -1.35 22.93
N LYS A 58 9.22 -1.89 23.12
CA LYS A 58 9.47 -3.04 23.97
C LYS A 58 10.64 -2.74 24.89
N SER A 59 10.41 -2.83 26.20
CA SER A 59 11.43 -2.56 27.23
C SER A 59 12.11 -1.20 27.06
N GLY A 60 11.34 -0.16 26.72
CA GLY A 60 11.83 1.21 26.54
C GLY A 60 12.62 1.45 25.25
N LYS A 61 12.67 0.47 24.34
CA LYS A 61 13.29 0.61 23.01
C LYS A 61 12.23 0.53 21.93
N GLU A 62 12.41 1.34 20.90
CA GLU A 62 11.62 1.27 19.68
C GLU A 62 11.85 -0.09 19.00
N GLU A 63 10.76 -0.71 18.53
CA GLU A 63 10.77 -1.97 17.82
C GLU A 63 9.99 -1.84 16.51
N SER A 64 10.59 -2.34 15.43
CA SER A 64 10.02 -2.34 14.09
C SER A 64 10.21 -3.70 13.46
N LEU A 65 9.13 -4.43 13.20
CA LEU A 65 9.16 -5.80 12.67
C LEU A 65 8.13 -5.98 11.55
N MET A 66 8.45 -6.80 10.55
CA MET A 66 7.43 -7.37 9.67
C MET A 66 6.79 -8.58 10.35
N VAL A 67 5.46 -8.66 10.31
CA VAL A 67 4.67 -9.68 11.02
C VAL A 67 3.50 -10.15 10.16
N ASP A 68 2.95 -11.32 10.49
CA ASP A 68 1.84 -11.92 9.74
C ASP A 68 0.45 -11.62 10.32
N SER A 69 0.38 -11.08 11.52
CA SER A 69 -0.90 -10.76 12.20
C SER A 69 -0.78 -9.51 13.08
N THR A 70 -1.94 -8.93 13.41
CA THR A 70 -2.08 -7.72 14.23
C THR A 70 -2.58 -8.05 15.64
N LEU A 71 -2.13 -9.17 16.23
CA LEU A 71 -2.65 -9.66 17.52
C LEU A 71 -2.16 -8.87 18.74
N ASP A 72 -1.01 -8.20 18.64
CA ASP A 72 -0.46 -7.41 19.73
C ASP A 72 -0.99 -5.97 19.65
N ASN A 73 -2.04 -5.70 20.43
CA ASN A 73 -2.74 -4.41 20.45
C ASN A 73 -1.90 -3.25 21.04
N SER A 74 -0.68 -3.50 21.53
CA SER A 74 0.22 -2.44 22.00
C SER A 74 1.00 -1.77 20.85
N LYS A 75 0.87 -2.29 19.63
CA LYS A 75 1.61 -1.84 18.45
C LYS A 75 0.69 -1.22 17.40
N LEU A 76 1.29 -0.36 16.59
CA LEU A 76 0.70 0.17 15.37
C LEU A 76 1.06 -0.76 14.20
N TYR A 77 0.14 -0.90 13.25
CA TYR A 77 0.33 -1.78 12.09
C TYR A 77 0.00 -1.06 10.79
N SER A 78 0.94 -1.06 9.86
CA SER A 78 0.72 -0.68 8.47
C SER A 78 0.54 -1.96 7.63
N PRO A 79 -0.58 -2.13 6.89
CA PRO A 79 -0.77 -3.30 6.06
C PRO A 79 0.14 -3.27 4.83
N ILE A 80 0.64 -4.44 4.44
CA ILE A 80 1.42 -4.62 3.22
C ILE A 80 0.53 -5.23 2.14
N VAL A 81 0.34 -4.48 1.06
CA VAL A 81 -0.39 -4.88 -0.15
C VAL A 81 0.62 -5.30 -1.22
N LYS A 82 0.54 -6.55 -1.68
CA LYS A 82 1.49 -7.10 -2.65
C LYS A 82 0.95 -6.90 -4.06
N ILE A 83 1.72 -6.23 -4.90
CA ILE A 83 1.37 -5.97 -6.30
C ILE A 83 2.43 -6.60 -7.21
N LYS A 84 2.01 -7.10 -8.36
CA LYS A 84 2.93 -7.70 -9.33
C LYS A 84 3.88 -6.67 -9.93
N SER A 85 3.39 -5.46 -10.15
CA SER A 85 4.20 -4.35 -10.68
C SER A 85 3.56 -3.01 -10.34
N LEU A 86 4.39 -1.98 -10.16
CA LEU A 86 3.89 -0.61 -10.15
C LEU A 86 3.28 -0.26 -11.51
N PRO A 87 2.12 0.41 -11.52
CA PRO A 87 1.54 0.95 -12.74
C PRO A 87 2.45 2.05 -13.32
N GLU A 88 2.40 2.26 -14.63
CA GLU A 88 3.36 3.12 -15.33
C GLU A 88 3.32 4.58 -14.85
N SER A 89 2.15 5.12 -14.49
CA SER A 89 2.03 6.49 -13.96
C SER A 89 2.77 6.70 -12.64
N LEU A 90 3.00 5.64 -11.88
CA LEU A 90 3.71 5.67 -10.60
C LEU A 90 5.20 5.36 -10.76
N ARG A 91 5.68 5.06 -11.97
CA ARG A 91 7.10 4.83 -12.23
C ARG A 91 7.84 6.16 -12.40
N PRO A 92 9.08 6.28 -11.89
CA PRO A 92 9.92 7.44 -12.19
C PRO A 92 10.13 7.51 -13.70
N SER A 93 9.68 8.60 -14.33
CA SER A 93 9.80 8.89 -15.77
C SER A 93 9.15 7.86 -16.72
N SER A 94 7.89 8.10 -17.05
CA SER A 94 7.40 7.86 -18.41
C SER A 94 6.31 8.88 -18.73
N ASN A 95 6.38 9.42 -19.95
CA ASN A 95 5.51 10.47 -20.48
C ASN A 95 4.04 10.33 -20.07
N THR A 96 3.41 11.49 -19.86
CA THR A 96 1.96 11.72 -19.67
C THR A 96 1.09 10.56 -20.17
N SER A 97 0.74 9.63 -19.27
CA SER A 97 -0.21 8.58 -19.60
C SER A 97 -1.58 9.23 -19.82
N THR A 98 -2.13 9.11 -21.01
CA THR A 98 -3.47 9.61 -21.36
C THR A 98 -4.60 8.72 -20.84
N GLU A 99 -4.26 7.57 -20.26
CA GLU A 99 -5.21 6.63 -19.68
C GLU A 99 -5.77 7.16 -18.35
N LYS A 100 -7.10 7.24 -18.26
CA LYS A 100 -7.80 7.70 -17.05
C LYS A 100 -7.77 6.67 -15.91
N TYR A 101 -7.57 5.39 -16.23
CA TYR A 101 -7.53 4.29 -15.25
C TYR A 101 -6.34 3.39 -15.56
N GLN A 102 -5.51 3.13 -14.55
CA GLN A 102 -4.39 2.21 -14.68
C GLN A 102 -4.62 0.96 -13.83
N PRO A 103 -4.55 -0.24 -14.44
CA PRO A 103 -4.73 -1.48 -13.70
C PRO A 103 -3.54 -1.71 -12.76
N ILE A 104 -3.84 -2.11 -11.53
CA ILE A 104 -2.86 -2.63 -10.58
C ILE A 104 -3.24 -4.08 -10.29
N GLU A 105 -2.36 -5.00 -10.65
CA GLU A 105 -2.59 -6.43 -10.40
C GLU A 105 -1.98 -6.83 -9.05
N PHE A 106 -2.82 -7.38 -8.17
CA PHE A 106 -2.41 -7.89 -6.87
C PHE A 106 -1.86 -9.32 -6.96
N GLU A 107 -0.95 -9.69 -6.06
CA GLU A 107 -0.46 -11.06 -5.97
C GLU A 107 -1.52 -12.02 -5.39
N ASP A 108 -2.39 -11.53 -4.49
CA ASP A 108 -3.40 -12.32 -3.80
C ASP A 108 -4.63 -11.50 -3.37
N VAL A 109 -5.72 -12.20 -3.03
CA VAL A 109 -6.98 -11.59 -2.55
C VAL A 109 -6.80 -10.92 -1.18
N GLY A 110 -5.85 -11.38 -0.36
CA GLY A 110 -5.54 -10.74 0.92
C GLY A 110 -5.01 -9.32 0.74
N SER A 111 -4.23 -9.08 -0.30
CA SER A 111 -3.72 -7.76 -0.69
C SER A 111 -4.85 -6.86 -1.19
N LEU A 112 -5.81 -7.40 -1.94
CA LEU A 112 -7.02 -6.67 -2.32
C LEU A 112 -7.85 -6.26 -1.09
N ALA A 113 -8.06 -7.18 -0.14
CA ALA A 113 -8.81 -6.90 1.08
C ALA A 113 -8.14 -5.83 1.95
N LYS A 114 -6.81 -5.82 2.04
CA LYS A 114 -6.06 -4.82 2.81
C LYS A 114 -6.18 -3.39 2.30
N LEU A 115 -6.66 -3.16 1.08
CA LEU A 115 -6.95 -1.81 0.58
C LEU A 115 -8.08 -1.13 1.37
N SER A 116 -8.94 -1.90 2.04
CA SER A 116 -10.01 -1.35 2.88
C SER A 116 -9.52 -0.92 4.26
N TYR A 117 -8.22 -1.05 4.54
CA TYR A 117 -7.66 -0.68 5.83
C TYR A 117 -7.78 0.84 6.05
N GLY A 118 -8.26 1.23 7.23
CA GLY A 118 -8.45 2.63 7.60
C GLY A 118 -9.79 3.23 7.16
N PHE A 119 -10.67 2.44 6.53
CA PHE A 119 -12.04 2.84 6.23
C PHE A 119 -13.01 2.24 7.25
N ASP A 120 -13.90 3.07 7.78
CA ASP A 120 -14.88 2.67 8.80
C ASP A 120 -16.12 1.98 8.20
N GLU A 121 -16.45 2.26 6.94
CA GLU A 121 -17.52 1.61 6.16
C GLU A 121 -16.96 0.91 4.93
N ALA A 122 -17.78 0.11 4.23
CA ALA A 122 -17.39 -0.59 3.00
C ALA A 122 -16.93 0.43 1.95
N PRO A 123 -15.61 0.59 1.74
CA PRO A 123 -15.09 1.81 1.12
C PRO A 123 -15.27 1.87 -0.38
N PHE A 124 -15.48 0.71 -0.99
CA PHE A 124 -15.63 0.57 -2.42
C PHE A 124 -16.38 -0.72 -2.74
N PRO A 125 -17.22 -0.72 -3.79
CA PRO A 125 -17.85 -1.93 -4.28
C PRO A 125 -16.83 -2.91 -4.86
N LEU A 126 -17.01 -4.19 -4.56
CA LEU A 126 -16.24 -5.29 -5.13
C LEU A 126 -16.89 -5.75 -6.43
N PHE A 127 -16.13 -5.72 -7.53
CA PHE A 127 -16.61 -6.15 -8.84
C PHE A 127 -16.01 -7.49 -9.21
N SER A 128 -16.85 -8.34 -9.81
CA SER A 128 -16.38 -9.55 -10.46
C SER A 128 -16.97 -9.65 -11.87
N PHE A 129 -16.15 -9.96 -12.86
CA PHE A 129 -16.59 -10.12 -14.23
C PHE A 129 -15.69 -11.09 -15.02
N PRO A 130 -16.25 -11.81 -16.01
CA PRO A 130 -15.45 -12.67 -16.88
C PRO A 130 -14.68 -11.82 -17.90
N PHE A 131 -13.42 -12.17 -18.14
CA PHE A 131 -12.53 -11.56 -19.13
C PHE A 131 -11.56 -12.61 -19.69
N ASN A 132 -11.57 -12.82 -21.02
CA ASN A 132 -10.71 -13.79 -21.72
C ASN A 132 -10.68 -15.19 -21.07
N GLY A 133 -11.86 -15.71 -20.70
CA GLY A 133 -12.00 -17.04 -20.08
C GLY A 133 -11.56 -17.14 -18.62
N ARG A 134 -11.19 -16.03 -17.97
CA ARG A 134 -10.89 -15.95 -16.54
C ARG A 134 -11.87 -15.01 -15.84
N TRP A 135 -12.03 -15.16 -14.53
CA TRP A 135 -12.77 -14.20 -13.72
C TRP A 135 -11.81 -13.20 -13.11
N LEU A 136 -12.09 -11.91 -13.30
CA LEU A 136 -11.40 -10.84 -12.62
C LEU A 136 -12.21 -10.44 -11.40
N LEU A 137 -11.50 -10.15 -10.30
CA LEU A 137 -12.05 -9.63 -9.05
C LEU A 137 -11.26 -8.39 -8.70
N GLY A 138 -11.93 -7.27 -8.43
CA GLY A 138 -11.24 -6.03 -8.15
C GLY A 138 -12.15 -4.90 -7.76
N VAL A 139 -11.55 -3.74 -7.58
CA VAL A 139 -12.17 -2.50 -7.12
C VAL A 139 -11.69 -1.36 -8.02
N PHE A 140 -12.51 -0.35 -8.24
CA PHE A 140 -12.10 0.88 -8.88
C PHE A 140 -11.84 1.92 -7.80
N LEU A 141 -10.61 2.45 -7.76
CA LEU A 141 -10.19 3.41 -6.74
C LEU A 141 -9.65 4.67 -7.40
N ASN A 142 -9.92 5.81 -6.77
CA ASN A 142 -9.24 7.05 -7.04
C ASN A 142 -8.21 7.30 -5.93
N PHE A 143 -6.93 7.03 -6.21
CA PHE A 143 -5.84 7.26 -5.25
C PHE A 143 -5.55 8.75 -4.99
N ASN A 144 -6.15 9.66 -5.77
CA ASN A 144 -5.95 11.11 -5.65
C ASN A 144 -7.06 11.81 -4.85
N GLU A 145 -8.12 11.12 -4.46
CA GLU A 145 -9.08 11.65 -3.51
C GLU A 145 -8.56 11.39 -2.10
N ASP A 146 -7.96 12.40 -1.50
CA ASP A 146 -7.96 12.52 -0.05
C ASP A 146 -9.43 12.39 0.39
N GLY A 147 -9.74 11.31 1.12
CA GLY A 147 -11.02 11.21 1.81
C GLY A 147 -11.25 12.45 2.67
N ASP A 148 -12.48 12.95 2.64
CA ASP A 148 -12.93 14.27 3.10
C ASP A 148 -11.96 15.01 4.03
N SER A 149 -11.42 16.12 3.52
CA SER A 149 -10.96 17.21 4.37
C SER A 149 -12.14 17.69 5.20
N PHE A 150 -12.17 17.34 6.50
CA PHE A 150 -12.88 18.14 7.49
C PHE A 150 -12.05 19.38 7.85
#